data_AF-B9NXK9-F1
#
_entry.id   AF-B9NXK9-F1
#
_cell.length_a   1.000
_cell.length_b   1.000
_cell.length_c   1.000
_cell.angle_alpha   90.00
_cell.angle_beta   90.00
_cell.angle_gamma   90.00
#
_symmetry.space_group_name_H-M   'P 1'
#
loop_
_entity.id
_entity.type
_entity.pdbx_description
1 polymer ?
#
loop_
_entity_poly.entity_id
_entity_poly.type
_entity_poly.pdbx_seq_one_letter_code
_entity_poly.pdbx_strand_id
1 'polypeptide(L)'
;MVFETAEPRMTIGWVSERFAETIYIGMPATIGFNENGKKITIPGEVWDVRAGDNPERPGEFGIIVTVRAIGLSSKQTKTQLRLGAPVNLEAKRQLGTRFRAWLKSMDPRVGRSHD
;
A
#
# COMPACT_ATOMS: atom_id res chain seq x y z
N MET A 1 19.59 -23.66 11.70
CA MET A 1 19.42 -22.28 12.22
C MET A 1 19.16 -21.39 11.01
N VAL A 2 17.97 -20.82 10.86
CA VAL A 2 17.64 -19.95 9.72
C VAL A 2 18.08 -18.55 10.08
N PHE A 3 19.09 -18.02 9.38
CA PHE A 3 19.48 -16.62 9.50
C PHE A 3 18.39 -15.78 8.85
N GLU A 4 17.52 -15.19 9.66
CA GLU A 4 16.53 -14.26 9.14
C GLU A 4 17.24 -12.96 8.75
N THR A 5 17.46 -12.75 7.45
CA THR A 5 18.17 -11.59 6.87
C THR A 5 17.69 -10.28 7.48
N ALA A 6 18.56 -9.28 7.67
CA ALA A 6 18.21 -8.01 8.32
C ALA A 6 17.16 -7.17 7.56
N GLU A 7 16.75 -7.64 6.38
CA GLU A 7 15.78 -7.00 5.51
C GLU A 7 14.37 -7.02 6.11
N PRO A 8 13.57 -5.97 5.90
CA PRO A 8 12.17 -5.96 6.27
C PRO A 8 11.36 -6.93 5.40
N ARG A 9 10.30 -7.52 5.97
CA ARG A 9 9.35 -8.29 5.17
C ARG A 9 8.50 -7.34 4.31
N MET A 10 8.41 -7.70 3.04
CA MET A 10 7.64 -6.97 2.04
C MET A 10 6.36 -7.74 1.73
N THR A 11 5.33 -7.02 1.27
CA THR A 11 4.13 -7.64 0.72
C THR A 11 4.12 -7.50 -0.79
N ILE A 12 3.56 -8.49 -1.46
CA ILE A 12 3.46 -8.52 -2.92
C ILE A 12 1.99 -8.66 -3.26
N GLY A 13 1.53 -7.88 -4.23
CA GLY A 13 0.23 -8.03 -4.85
C GLY A 13 0.35 -8.07 -6.36
N TRP A 14 -0.61 -8.69 -7.00
CA TRP A 14 -0.77 -8.63 -8.45
C TRP A 14 -2.02 -7.80 -8.77
N VAL A 15 -1.94 -7.00 -9.82
CA VAL A 15 -3.08 -6.26 -10.36
C VAL A 15 -3.08 -6.34 -11.89
N SER A 16 -4.25 -6.15 -12.49
CA SER A 16 -4.40 -6.09 -13.94
C SER A 16 -3.58 -4.95 -14.57
N GLU A 17 -3.12 -5.17 -15.81
CA GLU A 17 -2.42 -4.18 -16.65
C GLU A 17 -3.13 -2.82 -16.76
N ARG A 18 -4.47 -2.78 -16.61
CA ARG A 18 -5.26 -1.54 -16.67
C ARG A 18 -4.83 -0.49 -15.64
N PHE A 19 -4.05 -0.88 -14.64
CA PHE A 19 -3.52 0.02 -13.61
C PHE A 19 -2.10 0.51 -13.90
N ALA A 20 -1.50 0.17 -15.05
CA ALA A 20 -0.13 0.53 -15.42
C ALA A 20 0.15 2.02 -15.34
N GLU A 21 -0.81 2.84 -15.78
CA GLU A 21 -0.67 4.30 -15.76
C GLU A 21 -1.01 4.92 -14.41
N THR A 22 -1.63 4.15 -13.51
CA THR A 22 -2.06 4.66 -12.20
C THR A 22 -1.07 4.34 -11.10
N ILE A 23 -0.47 3.15 -11.11
CA ILE A 23 0.42 2.68 -10.04
C ILE A 23 1.84 3.17 -10.29
N TYR A 24 2.45 3.72 -9.24
CA TYR A 24 3.81 4.25 -9.30
C TYR A 24 4.55 3.98 -7.98
N ILE A 25 5.88 3.91 -8.04
CA ILE A 25 6.76 3.80 -6.88
C ILE A 25 6.58 5.05 -5.99
N GLY A 26 6.44 4.85 -4.68
CA GLY A 26 6.13 5.91 -3.73
C GLY A 26 4.63 6.10 -3.48
N MET A 27 3.75 5.38 -4.20
CA MET A 27 2.31 5.49 -4.00
C MET A 27 1.90 5.02 -2.59
N PRO A 28 1.14 5.82 -1.82
CA PRO A 28 0.61 5.40 -0.54
C PRO A 28 -0.34 4.20 -0.69
N ALA A 29 -0.07 3.17 0.10
CA ALA A 29 -0.83 1.94 0.12
C ALA A 29 -1.27 1.59 1.54
N THR A 30 -2.14 0.60 1.65
CA THR A 30 -2.60 0.04 2.91
C THR A 30 -2.46 -1.47 2.85
N ILE A 31 -1.81 -2.06 3.86
CA ILE A 31 -1.66 -3.49 4.01
C ILE A 31 -2.67 -3.97 5.05
N GLY A 32 -3.68 -4.72 4.61
CA GLY A 32 -4.69 -5.31 5.48
C GLY A 32 -4.52 -6.82 5.61
N PHE A 33 -4.66 -7.36 6.81
CA PHE A 33 -4.69 -8.80 7.05
C PHE A 33 -5.51 -9.13 8.29
N ASN A 34 -5.92 -10.38 8.42
CA ASN A 34 -6.65 -10.84 9.59
C ASN A 34 -5.68 -11.56 10.54
N GLU A 35 -5.69 -11.17 11.81
CA GLU A 35 -4.96 -11.85 12.87
C GLU A 35 -5.90 -12.06 14.06
N ASN A 36 -5.99 -13.30 14.57
CA ASN A 36 -6.84 -13.67 15.70
C ASN A 36 -8.31 -13.19 15.56
N GLY A 37 -8.85 -13.28 14.34
CA GLY A 37 -10.22 -12.85 14.02
C GLY A 37 -10.42 -11.33 13.94
N LYS A 38 -9.35 -10.53 14.04
CA LYS A 38 -9.40 -9.07 13.91
C LYS A 38 -8.73 -8.61 12.63
N LYS A 39 -9.36 -7.66 11.94
CA LYS A 39 -8.75 -6.96 10.81
C LYS A 39 -7.68 -6.00 11.34
N ILE A 40 -6.44 -6.22 10.93
CA ILE A 40 -5.31 -5.34 11.16
C ILE A 40 -5.03 -4.56 9.87
N THR A 41 -4.57 -3.33 10.00
CA THR A 41 -4.32 -2.43 8.88
C THR A 41 -3.09 -1.59 9.16
N ILE A 42 -2.12 -1.64 8.26
CA ILE A 42 -0.82 -0.99 8.40
C ILE A 42 -0.62 -0.06 7.19
N PRO A 43 -0.12 1.18 7.38
CA PRO A 43 0.25 2.03 6.26
C PRO A 43 1.42 1.41 5.49
N GLY A 44 1.39 1.52 4.17
CA GLY A 44 2.45 1.05 3.29
C GLY A 44 2.75 2.03 2.17
N GLU A 45 3.79 1.72 1.42
CA GLU A 45 4.22 2.44 0.23
C GLU A 45 4.58 1.45 -0.86
N VAL A 46 4.17 1.71 -2.09
CA VAL A 46 4.64 0.95 -3.25
C VAL A 46 6.15 1.16 -3.40
N TRP A 47 6.91 0.09 -3.26
CA TRP A 47 8.37 0.08 -3.34
C TRP A 47 8.88 -0.30 -4.73
N ASP A 48 8.21 -1.25 -5.38
CA ASP A 48 8.59 -1.75 -6.71
C ASP A 48 7.35 -2.07 -7.54
N VAL A 49 7.46 -1.86 -8.85
CA VAL A 49 6.39 -2.06 -9.82
C VAL A 49 6.98 -2.74 -11.05
N ARG A 50 6.52 -3.95 -11.35
CA ARG A 50 7.06 -4.77 -12.44
C ARG A 50 5.94 -5.42 -13.24
N ALA A 51 6.12 -5.50 -14.56
CA ALA A 51 5.27 -6.38 -15.36
C ALA A 51 5.54 -7.84 -15.00
N GLY A 52 4.48 -8.65 -14.96
CA GLY A 52 4.61 -10.07 -14.69
C GLY A 52 3.29 -10.82 -14.80
N ASP A 53 3.41 -12.12 -14.94
CA ASP A 53 2.27 -13.03 -15.04
C ASP A 53 1.59 -13.18 -13.68
N ASN A 54 0.29 -13.42 -13.69
CA ASN A 54 -0.44 -13.75 -12.47
C ASN A 54 0.05 -15.12 -11.96
N PRO A 55 0.70 -15.19 -10.77
CA PRO A 55 1.22 -16.45 -10.24
C PRO A 55 0.12 -17.46 -9.91
N GLU A 56 -1.12 -17.01 -9.71
CA GLU A 56 -2.27 -17.86 -9.44
C GLU A 56 -3.08 -18.20 -10.70
N ARG A 57 -2.85 -17.51 -11.83
CA ARG A 57 -3.56 -17.71 -13.11
C ARG A 57 -2.61 -17.57 -14.30
N PRO A 58 -1.94 -18.67 -14.70
CA PRO A 58 -1.04 -18.65 -15.84
C PRO A 58 -1.73 -18.14 -17.11
N GLY A 59 -1.13 -17.13 -17.77
CA GLY A 59 -1.65 -16.51 -19.00
C GLY A 59 -2.32 -15.15 -18.80
N GLU A 60 -2.61 -14.73 -17.56
CA GLU A 60 -3.02 -13.35 -17.28
C GLU A 60 -1.78 -12.46 -17.05
N PHE A 61 -1.54 -11.52 -17.97
CA PHE A 61 -0.50 -10.49 -17.81
C PHE A 61 -0.98 -9.35 -16.92
N GLY A 62 -0.12 -8.88 -16.04
CA GLY A 62 -0.42 -7.74 -15.19
C GLY A 62 0.81 -7.16 -14.55
N ILE A 63 0.61 -6.58 -13.38
CA ILE A 63 1.61 -5.81 -12.67
C ILE A 63 1.78 -6.41 -11.28
N ILE A 64 3.00 -6.82 -10.99
CA ILE A 64 3.45 -7.20 -9.67
C ILE A 64 3.85 -5.91 -8.94
N VAL A 65 3.23 -5.68 -7.79
CA VAL A 65 3.43 -4.52 -6.94
C VAL A 65 4.01 -5.01 -5.62
N THR A 66 5.20 -4.52 -5.29
CA THR A 66 5.81 -4.75 -3.97
C THR A 66 5.50 -3.56 -3.08
N VAL A 67 4.98 -3.80 -1.89
CA VAL A 67 4.64 -2.78 -0.91
C VAL A 67 5.49 -2.98 0.35
N ARG A 68 6.10 -1.88 0.83
CA ARG A 68 6.80 -1.83 2.11
C ARG A 68 5.89 -1.25 3.19
N ALA A 69 5.94 -1.79 4.40
CA ALA A 69 5.25 -1.19 5.54
C ALA A 69 5.98 0.09 5.99
N ILE A 70 5.23 1.15 6.28
CA ILE A 70 5.76 2.41 6.81
C ILE A 70 5.67 2.40 8.34
N GLY A 71 6.72 2.90 9.01
CA GLY A 71 6.74 3.06 10.46
C GLY A 71 7.00 1.76 11.24
N LEU A 72 7.38 0.68 10.56
CA LEU A 72 7.78 -0.58 11.18
C LEU A 72 9.26 -0.87 10.90
N SER A 73 9.97 -1.30 11.93
CA SER A 73 11.31 -1.89 11.81
C SER A 73 11.26 -3.28 11.16
N SER A 74 12.39 -3.77 10.63
CA SER A 74 12.48 -5.13 10.07
C SER A 74 11.95 -6.19 11.06
N LYS A 75 12.34 -6.13 12.33
CA LYS A 75 11.84 -7.05 13.36
C LYS A 75 10.31 -7.00 13.50
N GLN A 76 9.73 -5.80 13.52
CA GLN A 76 8.27 -5.64 13.62
C GLN A 76 7.55 -6.17 12.37
N THR A 77 8.10 -5.93 11.17
CA THR A 77 7.54 -6.53 9.94
C THR A 77 7.55 -8.05 9.99
N LYS A 78 8.61 -8.67 10.54
CA LYS A 78 8.71 -10.12 10.68
C LYS A 78 7.74 -10.73 11.68
N THR A 79 7.42 -9.99 12.74
CA THR A 79 6.39 -10.41 13.70
C THR A 79 4.99 -10.27 13.13
N GLN A 80 4.69 -9.16 12.45
CA GLN A 80 3.33 -8.83 12.01
C GLN A 80 2.96 -9.45 10.65
N LEU A 81 3.89 -9.49 9.70
CA LEU A 81 3.65 -9.99 8.34
C LEU A 81 4.20 -11.41 8.23
N ARG A 82 3.36 -12.42 8.43
CA ARG A 82 3.78 -13.83 8.29
C ARG A 82 4.10 -14.15 6.82
N LEU A 83 5.16 -14.91 6.59
CA LEU A 83 5.54 -15.34 5.24
C LEU A 83 4.41 -16.15 4.61
N GLY A 84 4.03 -15.79 3.39
CA GLY A 84 2.95 -16.46 2.64
C GLY A 84 1.53 -16.21 3.16
N ALA A 85 1.35 -15.36 4.18
CA ALA A 85 0.00 -15.04 4.67
C ALA A 85 -0.73 -14.14 3.65
N PRO A 86 -2.02 -14.39 3.40
CA PRO A 86 -2.81 -13.58 2.49
C PRO A 86 -2.95 -12.16 3.05
N VAL A 87 -2.71 -11.17 2.20
CA VAL A 87 -2.87 -9.75 2.51
C VAL A 87 -3.76 -9.09 1.47
N ASN A 88 -4.54 -8.10 1.91
CA ASN A 88 -5.25 -7.20 1.02
C ASN A 88 -4.42 -5.92 0.86
N LEU A 89 -4.11 -5.54 -0.38
CA LEU A 89 -3.37 -4.32 -0.69
C LEU A 89 -4.30 -3.31 -1.35
N GLU A 90 -4.43 -2.14 -0.72
CA GLU A 90 -5.24 -1.05 -1.26
C GLU A 90 -4.34 0.15 -1.55
N ALA A 91 -4.16 0.43 -2.85
CA ALA A 91 -3.47 1.61 -3.33
C ALA A 91 -4.42 2.81 -3.29
N LYS A 92 -4.08 3.86 -2.53
CA LYS A 92 -4.96 5.02 -2.36
C LYS A 92 -4.93 5.89 -3.61
N ARG A 93 -5.93 5.73 -4.50
CA ARG A 93 -6.18 6.68 -5.59
C ARG A 93 -6.39 8.09 -4.98
N GLN A 94 -5.58 9.05 -5.41
CA GLN A 94 -5.56 10.45 -4.93
C GLN A 94 -6.85 11.27 -5.19
N LEU A 95 -7.98 10.62 -5.52
CA LEU A 95 -9.26 11.29 -5.80
C LEU A 95 -9.74 12.15 -4.62
N GLY A 96 -9.38 11.77 -3.38
CA GLY A 96 -9.79 12.47 -2.16
C GLY A 96 -9.02 13.77 -1.85
N THR A 97 -7.88 14.03 -2.48
CA THR A 97 -7.07 15.21 -2.16
C THR A 97 -7.71 16.49 -2.72
N ARG A 98 -8.35 16.40 -3.90
CA ARG A 98 -9.08 17.53 -4.50
C ARG A 98 -10.36 17.87 -3.73
N PHE A 99 -11.10 16.87 -3.25
CA PHE A 99 -12.32 17.08 -2.46
C PHE A 99 -12.03 17.66 -1.06
N ARG A 100 -10.96 17.22 -0.37
CA ARG A 100 -10.56 17.81 0.91
C ARG A 100 -10.02 19.24 0.76
N ALA A 101 -9.30 19.53 -0.33
CA ALA A 101 -8.85 20.89 -0.63
C ALA A 101 -10.04 21.83 -0.90
N TRP A 102 -11.04 21.35 -1.65
CA TRP A 102 -12.27 22.10 -1.91
C TRP A 102 -13.10 22.34 -0.63
N LEU A 103 -13.31 21.31 0.21
CA LEU A 103 -13.99 21.47 1.50
C LEU A 103 -13.26 22.42 2.46
N LYS A 104 -11.92 22.40 2.47
CA LYS A 104 -11.11 23.35 3.26
C LYS A 104 -11.22 24.79 2.75
N SER A 105 -11.45 24.98 1.44
CA SER A 105 -11.69 26.31 0.85
C SER A 105 -13.10 26.87 1.11
N MET A 106 -14.03 26.03 1.59
CA MET A 106 -15.41 26.43 1.93
C MET A 106 -15.62 26.69 3.41
N ASP A 107 -14.57 26.59 4.25
CA ASP A 107 -14.65 26.94 5.67
C ASP A 107 -14.76 28.47 5.82
N PRO A 108 -15.91 29.02 6.30
CA PRO A 108 -16.12 30.46 6.41
C PRO A 108 -15.20 31.14 7.43
N ARG A 109 -14.42 30.37 8.21
CA ARG A 109 -13.50 30.89 9.24
C ARG A 109 -12.15 31.35 8.68
N VAL A 110 -11.85 31.07 7.42
CA VAL A 110 -10.54 31.41 6.79
C VAL A 110 -10.54 32.80 6.14
N GLY A 111 -11.67 33.49 6.11
CA GLY A 111 -11.81 34.83 5.51
C GLY A 111 -12.02 35.95 6.52
N ARG A 112 -11.02 36.25 7.36
CA ARG A 112 -10.79 37.61 7.90
C ARG A 112 -9.44 37.69 8.65
N SER A 113 -8.42 38.11 7.93
CA SER A 113 -7.34 38.92 8.50
C SER A 113 -7.14 40.11 7.57
N HIS A 114 -7.40 41.30 8.10
CA HIS A 114 -7.06 42.60 7.51
C HIS A 114 -5.59 42.64 7.10
N ASP A 115 -5.31 43.09 5.87
CA ASP A 115 -4.79 44.44 5.61
C ASP A 115 -5.24 44.91 4.21
#